data_AF-K0VL64-F1
#
_entry.id   AF-K0VL64-F1
#
_cell.length_a   1.000
_cell.length_b   1.000
_cell.length_c   1.000
_cell.angle_alpha   90.00
_cell.angle_beta   90.00
_cell.angle_gamma   90.00
#
_symmetry.space_group_name_H-M   'P 1'
#
loop_
_entity.id
_entity.type
_entity.pdbx_description
1 polymer ?
#
loop_
_entity_poly.entity_id
_entity_poly.type
_entity_poly.pdbx_seq_one_letter_code
_entity_poly.pdbx_strand_id
1 'polypeptide(L)'
;MQGNERSAASRMEAGYSGTPLARKLGLAPGQVAALLDVPETIGEINGFDGFASLVRALPASPERIFDYVHLFTAERALLEAVAPVLLHILKPDGMIWISWPKKSSHRPTDVTEGVLREILLPTGLVDVKVCAVDDVWSGLKFVIRKELRGSL
;
A
#
# COMPACT_ATOMS: atom_id res chain seq x y z
N MET A 1 1.42 4.12 57.45
CA MET A 1 0.41 4.80 56.60
C MET A 1 1.16 5.58 55.53
N GLN A 2 0.65 5.56 54.29
CA GLN A 2 1.26 5.92 53.00
C GLN A 2 2.11 4.76 52.44
N GLY A 3 1.79 4.09 51.34
CA GLY A 3 0.77 4.32 50.32
C GLY A 3 1.28 3.59 49.08
N ASN A 4 0.74 2.41 48.82
CA ASN A 4 1.03 1.58 47.65
C ASN A 4 0.30 2.14 46.43
N GLU A 5 1.01 2.58 45.40
CA GLU A 5 0.44 2.75 44.07
C GLU A 5 1.36 2.13 43.03
N ARG A 6 1.10 0.84 42.78
CA ARG A 6 1.34 0.21 41.49
C ARG A 6 0.47 0.90 40.44
N SER A 7 1.07 1.29 39.32
CA SER A 7 0.35 1.44 38.05
C SER A 7 1.22 0.76 36.99
N ALA A 8 1.09 -0.56 36.81
CA ALA A 8 0.10 -1.19 35.94
C ALA A 8 0.30 -0.76 34.47
N ALA A 9 1.04 -1.61 33.74
CA ALA A 9 1.07 -1.61 32.30
C ALA A 9 -0.35 -1.69 31.72
N SER A 10 -0.68 -0.80 30.80
CA SER A 10 -1.82 -0.95 29.90
C SER A 10 -1.29 -1.41 28.54
N ARG A 11 -1.31 -2.73 28.36
CA ARG A 11 -1.31 -3.40 27.06
C ARG A 11 -2.46 -2.83 26.23
N MET A 12 -2.16 -2.31 25.05
CA MET A 12 -3.06 -2.40 23.91
C MET A 12 -2.34 -3.21 22.83
N GLU A 13 -2.44 -4.54 22.97
CA GLU A 13 -2.09 -5.47 21.90
C GLU A 13 -3.15 -5.37 20.80
N ALA A 14 -2.92 -4.50 19.83
CA ALA A 14 -3.69 -4.48 18.59
C ALA A 14 -3.23 -5.62 17.68
N GLY A 15 -3.88 -6.78 17.79
CA GLY A 15 -4.01 -7.78 16.73
C GLY A 15 -2.73 -8.32 16.08
N TYR A 16 -2.06 -9.27 16.74
CA TYR A 16 -0.98 -10.08 16.17
C TYR A 16 -1.49 -10.94 14.99
N SER A 17 -1.53 -10.37 13.77
CA SER A 17 -1.07 -11.15 12.64
C SER A 17 0.46 -11.21 12.82
N GLY A 18 1.01 -12.30 13.37
CA GLY A 18 2.44 -12.44 13.72
C GLY A 18 3.43 -12.37 12.55
N THR A 19 2.99 -11.86 11.41
CA THR A 19 3.81 -11.54 10.24
C THR A 19 4.08 -10.04 10.24
N PRO A 20 5.36 -9.60 10.25
CA PRO A 20 5.73 -8.19 10.12
C PRO A 20 5.02 -7.51 8.95
N LEU A 21 4.67 -6.23 9.08
CA LEU A 21 3.92 -5.51 8.05
C LEU A 21 4.64 -5.57 6.70
N ALA A 22 5.97 -5.42 6.70
CA ALA A 22 6.79 -5.56 5.49
C ALA A 22 6.52 -6.87 4.74
N ARG A 23 6.49 -8.00 5.46
CA ARG A 23 6.20 -9.32 4.88
C ARG A 23 4.73 -9.46 4.43
N LYS A 24 3.80 -8.83 5.16
CA LYS A 24 2.38 -8.80 4.77
C LYS A 24 2.17 -8.04 3.45
N LEU A 25 2.87 -6.92 3.29
CA LEU A 25 2.88 -6.09 2.08
C LEU A 25 3.69 -6.73 0.94
N GLY A 26 4.53 -7.71 1.22
CA GLY A 26 5.36 -8.37 0.21
C GLY A 26 6.57 -7.53 -0.20
N LEU A 27 7.07 -6.70 0.73
CA LEU A 27 8.38 -6.07 0.59
C LEU A 27 9.44 -7.16 0.56
N ALA A 28 10.32 -7.11 -0.43
CA ALA A 28 11.35 -8.11 -0.65
C ALA A 28 12.64 -7.43 -1.15
N PRO A 29 13.81 -7.96 -0.77
CA PRO A 29 15.08 -7.46 -1.29
C PRO A 29 15.14 -7.53 -2.82
N GLY A 30 15.79 -6.55 -3.45
CA GLY A 30 16.01 -6.50 -4.88
C GLY A 30 14.86 -5.90 -5.71
N GLN A 31 13.73 -5.55 -5.10
CA GLN A 31 12.61 -4.90 -5.80
C GLN A 31 12.99 -3.48 -6.24
N VAL A 32 12.60 -3.10 -7.46
CA VAL A 32 12.53 -1.70 -7.90
C VAL A 32 11.18 -1.15 -7.44
N ALA A 33 11.21 -0.17 -6.54
CA ALA A 33 10.03 0.30 -5.81
C ALA A 33 9.68 1.77 -6.09
N ALA A 34 8.38 2.05 -6.12
CA ALA A 34 7.83 3.41 -6.03
C ALA A 34 6.98 3.54 -4.77
N LEU A 35 7.36 4.46 -3.87
CA LEU A 35 6.61 4.77 -2.65
C LEU A 35 6.03 6.18 -2.77
N LEU A 36 4.72 6.26 -3.02
CA LEU A 36 4.01 7.50 -3.32
C LEU A 36 3.18 7.90 -2.10
N ASP A 37 3.46 9.09 -1.58
CA ASP A 37 2.75 9.70 -0.45
C ASP A 37 2.69 8.86 0.83
N VAL A 38 3.64 7.92 1.01
CA VAL A 38 3.73 7.08 2.21
C VAL A 38 3.94 7.96 3.45
N PRO A 39 3.03 7.94 4.44
CA PRO A 39 3.20 8.71 5.67
C PRO A 39 4.48 8.35 6.40
N GLU A 40 5.24 9.35 6.87
CA GLU A 40 6.50 9.15 7.60
C GLU A 40 6.33 8.26 8.84
N THR A 41 5.14 8.26 9.44
CA THR A 41 4.78 7.45 10.61
C THR A 41 4.83 5.94 10.35
N ILE A 42 4.82 5.50 9.09
CA ILE A 42 4.84 4.08 8.74
C ILE A 42 6.30 3.63 8.51
N GLY A 43 7.02 3.47 9.63
CA GLY A 43 8.45 3.18 9.64
C GLY A 43 8.84 1.88 8.92
N GLU A 44 8.01 0.83 8.99
CA GLU A 44 8.30 -0.44 8.31
C GLU A 44 8.34 -0.33 6.78
N ILE A 45 7.61 0.64 6.18
CA ILE A 45 7.66 0.88 4.74
C ILE A 45 8.79 1.85 4.41
N ASN A 46 8.87 2.97 5.13
CA ASN A 46 9.87 4.01 4.85
C ASN A 46 11.31 3.58 5.15
N GLY A 47 11.49 2.70 6.13
CA GLY A 47 12.78 2.18 6.58
C GLY A 47 13.19 0.86 5.92
N PHE A 48 12.42 0.35 4.94
CA PHE A 48 12.82 -0.86 4.23
C PHE A 48 14.00 -0.57 3.30
N ASP A 49 15.17 -1.11 3.63
CA ASP A 49 16.44 -0.87 2.95
C ASP A 49 16.79 -1.94 1.89
N GLY A 50 15.93 -2.95 1.71
CA GLY A 50 16.16 -4.05 0.79
C GLY A 50 15.92 -3.71 -0.69
N PHE A 51 15.33 -2.57 -1.03
CA PHE A 51 15.02 -2.23 -2.41
C PHE A 51 16.30 -2.09 -3.27
N ALA A 52 16.27 -2.59 -4.50
CA ALA A 52 17.34 -2.35 -5.47
C ALA A 52 17.38 -0.88 -5.90
N SER A 53 16.21 -0.25 -6.00
CA SER A 53 16.04 1.17 -6.27
C SER A 53 14.70 1.62 -5.70
N LEU A 54 14.63 2.88 -5.26
CA LEU A 54 13.44 3.48 -4.68
C LEU A 54 13.24 4.89 -5.26
N VAL A 55 12.05 5.14 -5.80
CA VAL A 55 11.58 6.48 -6.18
C VAL A 55 10.38 6.91 -5.34
N ARG A 56 10.19 8.22 -5.17
CA ARG A 56 9.03 8.80 -4.47
C ARG A 56 8.07 9.57 -5.37
N ALA A 57 8.33 9.54 -6.68
CA ALA A 57 7.47 10.09 -7.71
C ALA A 57 7.52 9.16 -8.94
N LEU A 58 6.42 9.09 -9.67
CA LEU A 58 6.38 8.34 -10.92
C LEU A 58 7.20 9.06 -12.01
N PRO A 59 7.89 8.31 -12.89
CA PRO A 59 8.60 8.91 -14.02
C PRO A 59 7.62 9.56 -15.00
N ALA A 60 8.08 10.60 -15.69
CA ALA A 60 7.27 11.31 -16.69
C ALA A 60 6.84 10.42 -17.86
N SER A 61 7.71 9.48 -18.25
CA SER A 61 7.42 8.45 -19.24
C SER A 61 7.22 7.10 -18.55
N PRO A 62 6.09 6.40 -18.79
CA PRO A 62 5.87 5.10 -18.18
C PRO A 62 6.77 4.03 -18.81
N GLU A 63 7.51 3.31 -17.97
CA GLU A 63 8.26 2.12 -18.33
C GLU A 63 7.94 0.99 -17.34
N ARG A 64 7.86 -0.26 -17.82
CA ARG A 64 7.53 -1.45 -17.03
C ARG A 64 8.70 -1.90 -16.15
N ILE A 65 9.11 -1.05 -15.21
CA ILE A 65 10.32 -1.27 -14.40
C ILE A 65 10.02 -1.61 -12.94
N PHE A 66 8.83 -1.28 -12.42
CA PHE A 66 8.55 -1.45 -11.00
C PHE A 66 8.09 -2.87 -10.68
N ASP A 67 8.71 -3.46 -9.66
CA ASP A 67 8.28 -4.69 -9.00
C ASP A 67 7.22 -4.39 -7.94
N TYR A 68 7.31 -3.20 -7.33
CA TYR A 68 6.48 -2.79 -6.20
C TYR A 68 6.10 -1.31 -6.31
N VAL A 69 4.81 -1.01 -6.24
CA VAL A 69 4.29 0.36 -6.13
C VAL A 69 3.40 0.43 -4.91
N HIS A 70 3.55 1.44 -4.05
CA HIS A 70 2.63 1.68 -2.94
C HIS A 70 2.20 3.13 -2.93
N LEU A 71 0.92 3.37 -3.21
CA LEU A 71 0.29 4.68 -3.17
C LEU A 71 -0.54 4.83 -1.90
N PHE A 72 -0.37 5.94 -1.21
CA PHE A 72 -1.28 6.36 -0.15
C PHE A 72 -2.12 7.54 -0.63
N THR A 73 -3.44 7.43 -0.55
CA THR A 73 -4.34 8.52 -0.94
C THR A 73 -5.65 8.47 -0.18
N ALA A 74 -6.21 9.65 0.07
CA ALA A 74 -7.57 9.82 0.57
C ALA A 74 -8.51 10.39 -0.51
N GLU A 75 -8.00 10.62 -1.72
CA GLU A 75 -8.65 11.36 -2.80
C GLU A 75 -8.86 10.49 -4.04
N ARG A 76 -10.12 10.37 -4.45
CA ARG A 76 -10.58 9.66 -5.64
C ARG A 76 -10.03 10.34 -6.89
N ALA A 77 -10.01 11.67 -6.93
CA ALA A 77 -9.51 12.43 -8.07
C ALA A 77 -8.03 12.11 -8.37
N LEU A 78 -7.19 12.03 -7.33
CA LEU A 78 -5.79 11.60 -7.48
C LEU A 78 -5.71 10.18 -8.04
N LEU A 79 -6.51 9.27 -7.49
CA LEU A 79 -6.57 7.87 -7.93
C LEU A 79 -6.99 7.76 -9.41
N GLU A 80 -8.02 8.49 -9.84
CA GLU A 80 -8.48 8.55 -11.23
C GLU A 80 -7.38 9.08 -12.17
N ALA A 81 -6.63 10.10 -11.72
CA ALA A 81 -5.53 10.66 -12.51
C ALA A 81 -4.36 9.68 -12.71
N VAL A 82 -4.01 8.90 -11.68
CA VAL A 82 -2.87 7.96 -11.76
C VAL A 82 -3.23 6.59 -12.33
N ALA A 83 -4.50 6.16 -12.23
CA ALA A 83 -4.94 4.82 -12.63
C ALA A 83 -4.53 4.39 -14.05
N PRO A 84 -4.60 5.25 -15.09
CA PRO A 84 -4.17 4.89 -16.44
C PRO A 84 -2.67 4.54 -16.55
N VAL A 85 -1.85 5.09 -15.65
CA VAL A 85 -0.39 4.93 -15.66
C VAL A 85 0.05 3.67 -14.91
N LEU A 86 -0.68 3.29 -13.85
CA LEU A 86 -0.29 2.23 -12.93
C LEU A 86 -0.03 0.87 -13.62
N LEU A 87 -0.86 0.47 -14.58
CA LEU A 87 -0.63 -0.76 -15.35
C LEU A 87 0.69 -0.66 -16.14
N HIS A 88 0.96 0.47 -16.78
CA HIS A 88 2.05 0.64 -17.75
C HIS A 88 3.43 0.76 -17.13
N ILE A 89 3.51 1.13 -15.84
CA ILE A 89 4.76 1.23 -15.10
C ILE A 89 5.17 -0.09 -14.43
N LEU A 90 4.23 -1.03 -14.34
CA LEU A 90 4.42 -2.27 -13.60
C LEU A 90 5.01 -3.37 -14.49
N LYS A 91 6.00 -4.08 -13.96
CA LYS A 91 6.46 -5.36 -14.53
C LYS A 91 5.31 -6.37 -14.56
N PRO A 92 5.34 -7.38 -15.47
CA PRO A 92 4.27 -8.37 -15.59
C PRO A 92 3.90 -9.10 -14.29
N ASP A 93 4.87 -9.35 -13.42
CA ASP A 93 4.72 -10.00 -12.12
C ASP A 93 4.74 -9.05 -10.91
N GLY A 94 4.85 -7.74 -11.19
CA GLY A 94 4.86 -6.70 -10.17
C GLY A 94 3.52 -6.56 -9.44
N MET A 95 3.53 -5.76 -8.37
CA MET A 95 2.34 -5.48 -7.57
C MET A 95 2.18 -4.01 -7.23
N ILE A 96 0.92 -3.60 -7.08
CA ILE A 96 0.53 -2.29 -6.57
C ILE A 96 -0.20 -2.49 -5.25
N TRP A 97 0.16 -1.71 -4.24
CA TRP A 97 -0.66 -1.47 -3.07
C TRP A 97 -1.24 -0.08 -3.14
N ILE A 98 -2.54 0.04 -2.86
CA ILE A 98 -3.16 1.33 -2.61
C ILE A 98 -3.71 1.34 -1.19
N SER A 99 -3.31 2.36 -0.45
CA SER A 99 -3.69 2.57 0.93
C SER A 99 -4.54 3.82 1.10
N TRP A 100 -5.62 3.67 1.85
CA TRP A 100 -6.58 4.74 2.13
C TRP A 100 -6.96 4.75 3.61
N PRO A 101 -7.38 5.90 4.16
CA PRO A 101 -7.82 5.96 5.54
C PRO A 101 -9.03 5.07 5.78
N LYS A 102 -9.00 4.28 6.85
CA LYS A 102 -10.15 3.47 7.28
C LYS A 102 -11.29 4.40 7.69
N LYS A 103 -12.53 3.95 7.50
CA LYS A 103 -13.71 4.65 8.03
C LYS A 103 -13.63 4.87 9.55
N SER A 104 -13.05 3.92 10.29
CA SER A 104 -12.84 4.01 11.74
C SER A 104 -11.74 4.97 12.18
N SER A 105 -10.90 5.47 11.25
CA SER A 105 -9.84 6.43 11.58
C SER A 105 -10.35 7.86 11.75
N HIS A 106 -11.62 8.11 11.40
CA HIS A 106 -12.25 9.44 11.39
C HIS A 106 -11.52 10.48 10.52
N ARG A 107 -10.61 10.05 9.65
CA ARG A 107 -9.98 10.92 8.67
C ARG A 107 -10.88 11.06 7.43
N PRO A 108 -11.02 12.27 6.87
CA PRO A 108 -11.72 12.46 5.60
C PRO A 108 -11.09 11.62 4.50
N THR A 109 -11.92 10.93 3.73
CA THR A 109 -11.54 10.16 2.54
C THR A 109 -12.78 9.98 1.69
N ASP A 110 -12.65 10.11 0.37
CA ASP A 110 -13.65 9.67 -0.61
C ASP A 110 -13.26 8.33 -1.26
N VAL A 111 -12.09 7.78 -0.89
CA VAL A 111 -11.63 6.46 -1.30
C VAL A 111 -12.14 5.38 -0.36
N THR A 112 -12.67 4.32 -0.96
CA THR A 112 -13.08 3.07 -0.30
C THR A 112 -12.62 1.87 -1.12
N GLU A 113 -12.72 0.66 -0.56
CA GLU A 113 -12.45 -0.57 -1.31
C GLU A 113 -13.29 -0.67 -2.60
N GLY A 114 -14.55 -0.24 -2.55
CA GLY A 114 -15.44 -0.19 -3.71
C GLY A 114 -14.94 0.77 -4.79
N VAL A 115 -14.55 1.98 -4.40
CA VAL A 115 -14.00 3.00 -5.32
C VAL A 115 -12.70 2.52 -5.97
N LEU A 116 -11.83 1.86 -5.21
CA LEU A 116 -10.60 1.28 -5.76
C LEU A 116 -10.89 0.24 -6.85
N ARG A 117 -11.83 -0.67 -6.59
CA ARG A 117 -12.21 -1.69 -7.58
C ARG A 117 -12.89 -1.08 -8.80
N GLU A 118 -13.79 -0.12 -8.60
CA GLU A 118 -14.47 0.61 -9.66
C GLU A 118 -13.47 1.21 -10.65
N ILE A 119 -12.42 1.86 -10.14
CA ILE A 119 -11.43 2.57 -10.96
C ILE A 119 -10.37 1.62 -11.55
N LEU A 120 -9.88 0.65 -10.78
CA LEU A 120 -8.70 -0.13 -11.18
C LEU A 120 -9.01 -1.43 -11.90
N LEU A 121 -10.13 -2.10 -11.63
CA LEU A 121 -10.43 -3.36 -12.31
C LEU A 121 -10.61 -3.23 -13.83
N PRO A 122 -11.17 -2.11 -14.36
CA PRO A 122 -11.26 -1.88 -15.80
C PRO A 122 -9.90 -1.66 -16.48
N THR A 123 -8.84 -1.31 -15.75
CA THR A 123 -7.52 -0.99 -16.35
C THR A 123 -6.69 -2.22 -16.71
N GLY A 124 -7.18 -3.42 -16.40
CA GLY A 124 -6.43 -4.68 -16.56
C GLY A 124 -5.75 -5.16 -15.28
N LEU A 125 -5.91 -4.43 -14.17
CA LEU A 125 -5.55 -4.90 -12.84
C LEU A 125 -6.64 -5.80 -12.25
N VAL A 126 -6.26 -6.60 -11.27
CA VAL A 126 -7.15 -7.42 -10.45
C VAL A 126 -6.72 -7.33 -8.99
N ASP A 127 -7.67 -7.23 -8.07
CA ASP A 127 -7.38 -7.23 -6.64
C ASP A 127 -7.05 -8.64 -6.12
N VAL A 128 -6.25 -8.71 -5.07
CA VAL A 128 -5.74 -9.97 -4.51
C VAL A 128 -6.11 -10.11 -3.05
N LYS A 129 -5.74 -9.13 -2.23
CA LYS A 129 -5.96 -9.18 -0.78
C LYS A 129 -5.99 -7.78 -0.18
N VAL A 130 -6.83 -7.62 0.84
CA VAL A 130 -6.88 -6.44 1.70
C VAL A 130 -6.11 -6.71 3.00
N CYS A 131 -5.52 -5.68 3.59
CA CYS A 131 -5.00 -5.76 4.96
C CYS A 131 -5.03 -4.41 5.68
N ALA A 132 -4.98 -4.44 7.01
CA ALA A 132 -4.63 -3.26 7.79
C ALA A 132 -3.11 -3.02 7.72
N VAL A 133 -2.74 -1.79 7.34
CA VAL A 133 -1.35 -1.32 7.32
C VAL A 133 -0.96 -0.89 8.73
N ASP A 134 -1.73 0.00 9.32
CA ASP A 134 -1.66 0.40 10.72
C ASP A 134 -3.08 0.65 11.24
N ASP A 135 -3.27 1.41 12.32
CA ASP A 135 -4.59 1.75 12.86
C ASP A 135 -5.40 2.68 11.95
N VAL A 136 -4.72 3.49 11.13
CA VAL A 136 -5.32 4.52 10.28
C VAL A 136 -5.61 4.01 8.88
N TRP A 137 -4.71 3.23 8.28
CA TRP A 137 -4.70 2.92 6.87
C TRP A 137 -5.08 1.45 6.60
N SER A 138 -6.01 1.26 5.68
CA SER A 138 -6.17 -0.02 4.99
C SER A 138 -5.27 -0.04 3.75
N GLY A 139 -4.98 -1.23 3.23
CA GLY A 139 -4.29 -1.42 1.96
C GLY A 139 -4.94 -2.52 1.15
N LEU A 140 -5.04 -2.35 -0.16
CA LEU A 140 -5.50 -3.36 -1.11
C LEU A 140 -4.41 -3.62 -2.15
N LYS A 141 -4.05 -4.89 -2.30
CA LYS A 141 -3.08 -5.36 -3.29
C LYS A 141 -3.77 -5.60 -4.63
N PHE A 142 -3.17 -5.06 -5.68
CA PHE A 142 -3.50 -5.30 -7.07
C PHE A 142 -2.30 -5.89 -7.82
N VAL A 143 -2.59 -6.67 -8.85
CA VAL A 143 -1.61 -7.19 -9.81
C VAL A 143 -2.20 -7.13 -11.21
N ILE A 144 -1.36 -7.24 -12.23
CA ILE A 144 -1.83 -7.39 -13.61
C ILE A 144 -2.57 -8.72 -13.75
N ARG A 145 -3.74 -8.70 -14.40
CA ARG A 145 -4.50 -9.91 -14.77
C ARG A 145 -3.62 -10.91 -15.52
N LYS A 146 -3.71 -12.19 -15.18
CA LYS A 146 -2.79 -13.21 -15.69
C LYS A 146 -2.82 -13.31 -17.22
N GLU A 147 -4.01 -13.22 -17.80
CA GLU A 147 -4.25 -13.27 -19.23
C GLU A 147 -3.57 -12.14 -20.02
N LEU A 148 -3.28 -11.00 -19.38
CA LEU A 148 -2.61 -9.88 -20.03
C LEU A 148 -1.09 -10.01 -20.00
N ARG A 149 -0.52 -10.75 -19.03
CA ARG A 149 0.93 -10.76 -18.78
C ARG A 149 1.76 -11.33 -19.93
N GLY A 150 1.21 -12.28 -20.69
CA GLY A 150 1.92 -12.90 -21.82
C GLY A 150 2.05 -11.98 -23.05
N SER A 151 1.32 -10.87 -23.07
CA SER A 151 1.31 -9.88 -24.16
C SER A 151 1.97 -8.55 -23.79
N LEU A 152 2.61 -8.46 -22.62
CA LEU A 152 3.24 -7.25 -22.08
C LEU A 152 4.76 -7.23 -22.24
#